data_AF-W4D7A6-F1
#
_entry.id   AF-W4D7A6-F1
#
_cell.length_a   1.000
_cell.length_b   1.000
_cell.length_c   1.000
_cell.angle_alpha   90.00
_cell.angle_beta   90.00
_cell.angle_gamma   90.00
#
_symmetry.space_group_name_H-M   'P 1'
#
loop_
_entity.id
_entity.type
_entity.pdbx_description
1 polymer ?
#
loop_
_entity_poly.entity_id
_entity_poly.type
_entity_poly.pdbx_seq_one_letter_code
_entity_poly.pdbx_strand_id
1 'polypeptide(L)'
;MKKQIRRLLLRKYAVILLLSALSLLYLYLLDWMFGYGTENIRYILNYLLYTTSEKLTAAVLVLLLIIPDVIYWVSGRQPGRGAEK
;
A
#
# COMPACT_ATOMS: atom_id res chain seq x y z
N MET A 1 -1.05 -19.72 16.68
CA MET A 1 -0.41 -18.41 16.40
C MET A 1 -0.15 -18.15 14.92
N LYS A 2 0.62 -18.98 14.19
CA LYS A 2 0.93 -18.75 12.76
C LYS A 2 -0.29 -18.47 11.87
N LYS A 3 -1.36 -19.29 11.98
CA LYS A 3 -2.61 -19.12 11.20
C LYS A 3 -3.33 -17.79 11.52
N GLN A 4 -3.28 -17.33 12.77
CA GLN A 4 -3.88 -16.05 13.20
C GLN A 4 -3.09 -14.86 12.65
N ILE A 5 -1.75 -14.89 12.75
CA ILE A 5 -0.85 -13.86 12.20
C ILE A 5 -1.07 -13.73 10.68
N ARG A 6 -1.11 -14.86 9.97
CA ARG A 6 -1.36 -14.88 8.52
C ARG A 6 -2.73 -14.30 8.17
N ARG A 7 -3.79 -14.67 8.89
CA ARG A 7 -5.13 -14.11 8.68
C ARG A 7 -5.16 -12.59 8.91
N LEU A 8 -4.43 -12.10 9.92
CA LEU A 8 -4.33 -10.68 10.22
C LEU A 8 -3.57 -9.91 9.13
N LEU A 9 -2.44 -10.44 8.65
CA LEU A 9 -1.69 -9.86 7.54
C LEU A 9 -2.51 -9.84 6.25
N LEU A 10 -3.21 -10.94 5.90
CA LEU A 10 -4.11 -10.95 4.74
C LEU A 10 -5.21 -9.91 4.86
N ARG A 11 -5.83 -9.76 6.04
CA ARG A 11 -6.84 -8.73 6.27
C ARG A 11 -6.26 -7.32 6.11
N LYS A 12 -5.05 -7.08 6.63
CA LYS A 12 -4.34 -5.81 6.48
C LYS A 12 -4.16 -5.46 5.00
N TYR A 13 -3.59 -6.37 4.21
CA TYR A 13 -3.36 -6.12 2.79
C TYR A 13 -4.66 -6.03 1.97
N ALA A 14 -5.70 -6.78 2.33
CA ALA A 14 -7.01 -6.65 1.70
C ALA A 14 -7.62 -5.25 1.94
N VAL A 15 -7.50 -4.71 3.16
CA VAL A 15 -7.96 -3.35 3.47
C VAL A 15 -7.11 -2.32 2.73
N ILE A 16 -5.78 -2.47 2.68
CA ILE A 16 -4.91 -1.57 1.91
C ILE A 16 -5.33 -1.57 0.44
N LEU A 17 -5.51 -2.74 -0.18
CA LEU A 17 -5.91 -2.85 -1.57
C LEU A 17 -7.28 -2.23 -1.84
N LEU A 18 -8.25 -2.45 -0.95
CA LEU A 18 -9.58 -1.82 -1.04
C LEU A 18 -9.47 -0.30 -0.97
N LEU A 19 -8.72 0.24 -0.02
CA LEU A 19 -8.54 1.69 0.13
C LEU A 19 -7.82 2.28 -1.08
N SER A 20 -6.75 1.65 -1.56
CA SER A 20 -6.06 2.08 -2.78
C SER A 20 -6.96 2.09 -4.00
N ALA A 21 -7.81 1.06 -4.17
CA ALA A 21 -8.77 1.01 -5.26
C ALA A 21 -9.84 2.12 -5.15
N LEU A 22 -10.35 2.38 -3.94
CA LEU A 22 -11.30 3.47 -3.70
C LEU A 22 -10.68 4.85 -3.93
N SER A 23 -9.43 5.05 -3.53
CA SER A 23 -8.69 6.29 -3.80
C SER A 23 -8.48 6.51 -5.29
N LEU A 24 -8.10 5.47 -6.04
CA LEU A 24 -7.97 5.56 -7.50
C LEU A 24 -9.32 5.84 -8.16
N LEU A 25 -10.38 5.13 -7.76
CA LEU A 25 -11.73 5.36 -8.27
C LEU A 25 -12.19 6.80 -8.02
N TYR A 26 -11.91 7.34 -6.83
CA TYR A 26 -12.21 8.73 -6.50
C TYR A 26 -11.50 9.70 -7.46
N LEU A 27 -10.21 9.49 -7.75
CA LEU A 27 -9.49 10.30 -8.72
C LEU A 27 -10.09 10.20 -10.12
N TYR A 28 -10.41 8.98 -10.59
CA TYR A 28 -11.03 8.78 -11.91
C TYR A 28 -12.40 9.47 -12.01
N LEU A 29 -13.20 9.44 -10.94
CA LEU A 29 -14.49 10.11 -10.88
C LEU A 29 -14.35 11.63 -10.92
N LEU A 30 -13.36 12.20 -10.21
CA LEU A 30 -13.09 13.64 -10.28
C LEU A 30 -12.64 14.04 -11.68
N ASP A 31 -11.70 13.30 -12.27
CA ASP A 31 -11.21 13.57 -13.62
C ASP A 31 -12.32 13.51 -14.65
N TRP A 32 -13.26 12.58 -14.49
CA TRP A 32 -14.45 12.50 -15.33
C TRP A 32 -15.41 13.69 -15.10
N MET A 33 -15.70 14.03 -13.85
CA MET A 33 -16.62 15.12 -13.48
C MET A 33 -16.15 16.49 -14.00
N PHE A 34 -14.84 16.72 -14.03
CA PHE A 34 -14.25 17.97 -14.54
C PHE A 34 -13.86 17.91 -16.02
N GLY A 35 -14.11 16.79 -16.71
CA GLY A 35 -13.87 16.66 -18.15
C GLY A 35 -12.41 16.44 -18.57
N TYR A 36 -11.52 16.06 -17.64
CA TYR A 36 -10.11 15.76 -17.93
C TYR A 36 -9.90 14.41 -18.64
N GLY A 37 -10.89 13.51 -18.60
CA GLY A 37 -10.85 12.20 -19.26
C GLY A 37 -10.00 11.15 -18.53
N THR A 38 -10.00 9.90 -19.01
CA THR A 38 -9.35 8.76 -18.32
C THR A 38 -7.83 8.74 -18.44
N GLU A 39 -7.25 9.45 -19.41
CA GLU A 39 -5.80 9.47 -19.63
C GLU A 39 -5.06 10.44 -18.68
N ASN A 40 -5.78 11.35 -18.02
CA ASN A 40 -5.18 12.37 -17.16
C ASN A 40 -4.46 11.75 -15.95
N ILE A 41 -5.01 10.70 -15.33
CA ILE A 41 -4.32 9.95 -14.27
C ILE A 41 -3.02 9.34 -14.78
N ARG A 42 -3.01 8.75 -15.98
CA ARG A 42 -1.79 8.18 -16.58
C ARG A 42 -0.74 9.25 -16.81
N TYR A 43 -1.16 10.43 -17.26
CA TYR A 43 -0.30 11.59 -17.42
C TYR A 43 0.29 12.05 -16.07
N ILE A 44 -0.54 12.28 -15.06
CA ILE A 44 -0.12 12.73 -13.72
C ILE A 44 0.82 11.71 -13.04
N LEU A 45 0.56 10.41 -13.22
CA LEU A 45 1.41 9.35 -12.65
C LEU A 45 2.86 9.41 -13.15
N ASN A 46 3.12 9.93 -14.35
CA ASN A 46 4.50 10.13 -14.83
C ASN A 46 5.27 11.20 -14.03
N TYR A 47 4.55 12.10 -13.34
CA TYR A 47 5.13 13.19 -12.56
C TYR A 47 5.09 12.94 -11.04
N LEU A 48 4.45 11.85 -10.58
CA LEU A 48 4.27 11.58 -9.15
C LEU A 48 5.59 11.28 -8.41
N LEU A 49 6.54 10.65 -9.10
CA LEU A 49 7.90 10.39 -8.63
C LEU A 49 8.84 10.74 -9.78
N TYR A 50 9.07 12.03 -9.98
CA TYR A 50 9.76 12.56 -11.14
C TYR A 50 11.25 12.21 -11.11
N THR A 51 11.89 12.42 -9.96
CA THR A 51 13.34 12.23 -9.82
C THR A 51 13.72 10.79 -9.45
N THR A 52 14.95 10.39 -9.79
CA THR A 52 15.49 9.07 -9.40
C THR A 52 15.52 8.89 -7.89
N SER A 53 15.83 9.97 -7.14
CA SER A 53 15.84 9.96 -5.67
C SER A 53 14.43 9.77 -5.09
N GLU A 54 13.40 10.39 -5.66
CA GLU A 54 12.00 10.16 -5.26
C GLU A 54 11.58 8.71 -5.48
N LYS A 55 11.87 8.16 -6.67
CA LYS A 55 11.57 6.76 -7.00
C LYS A 55 12.27 5.78 -6.04
N LEU A 56 13.56 6.01 -5.76
CA LEU A 56 14.34 5.20 -4.85
C LEU A 56 13.80 5.29 -3.42
N THR A 57 13.49 6.50 -2.95
CA THR A 57 12.96 6.74 -1.60
C THR A 57 11.61 6.04 -1.43
N ALA A 58 10.71 6.17 -2.40
CA ALA A 58 9.42 5.47 -2.40
C ALA A 58 9.61 3.94 -2.35
N ALA A 59 10.53 3.39 -3.15
CA ALA A 59 10.83 1.96 -3.14
C ALA A 59 11.36 1.50 -1.77
N VAL A 60 12.27 2.25 -1.15
CA VAL A 60 12.80 1.94 0.19
C VAL A 60 11.69 1.99 1.24
N LEU A 61 10.81 2.99 1.21
CA LEU A 61 9.68 3.09 2.14
C LEU A 61 8.71 1.90 2.00
N VAL A 62 8.43 1.49 0.76
CA VAL A 62 7.60 0.30 0.50
C VAL A 62 8.27 -0.97 1.04
N LEU A 63 9.59 -1.12 0.85
CA LEU A 63 10.35 -2.25 1.39
C LEU A 63 10.33 -2.27 2.93
N LEU A 64 10.50 -1.12 3.58
CA LEU A 64 10.42 -1.02 5.04
C LEU A 64 9.04 -1.41 5.59
N LEU A 65 7.98 -1.21 4.81
CA LEU A 65 6.63 -1.64 5.16
C LEU A 65 6.43 -3.15 4.95
N ILE A 66 6.92 -3.72 3.84
CA ILE A 66 6.66 -5.11 3.46
C ILE A 66 7.61 -6.11 4.16
N ILE A 67 8.89 -5.78 4.30
CA ILE A 67 9.91 -6.71 4.83
C ILE A 67 9.54 -7.25 6.22
N PRO A 68 9.15 -6.41 7.21
CA PRO A 68 8.77 -6.92 8.53
C PRO A 68 7.59 -7.88 8.47
N ASP A 69 6.59 -7.59 7.64
CA ASP A 69 5.41 -8.44 7.47
C ASP A 69 5.76 -9.79 6.85
N VAL A 70 6.66 -9.81 5.84
CA VAL A 70 7.16 -11.05 5.24
C VAL A 70 7.93 -11.88 6.27
N ILE A 71 8.77 -11.24 7.09
CA ILE A 71 9.47 -11.92 8.18
C ILE A 71 8.48 -12.52 9.18
N TYR A 72 7.42 -11.80 9.57
CA TYR A 72 6.38 -12.32 10.46
C TYR A 72 5.57 -13.45 9.82
N TRP A 73 5.32 -13.39 8.52
CA TRP A 73 4.62 -14.42 7.77
C TRP A 73 5.38 -15.75 7.75
N VAL A 74 6.69 -15.69 7.51
CA VAL A 74 7.59 -16.86 7.39
C VAL A 74 7.94 -17.41 8.78
N SER A 75 8.45 -16.56 9.68
CA SER A 75 8.84 -16.97 11.04
C SER A 75 7.63 -17.43 11.84
N GLY A 76 6.46 -16.83 11.61
CA GLY A 76 5.24 -17.07 12.38
C GLY A 76 5.37 -16.69 13.86
N ARG A 77 6.40 -15.90 14.19
CA ARG A 77 6.65 -15.30 15.50
C ARG A 77 6.45 -13.81 15.33
N GLN A 78 5.31 -13.31 15.80
CA GLN A 78 5.16 -11.88 16.02
C GLN A 78 5.74 -11.61 17.43
N PRO A 79 6.70 -10.69 17.61
CA PRO A 79 7.05 -10.25 18.95
C PRO A 79 5.75 -9.86 19.63
N GLY A 80 5.45 -10.54 20.74
CA GLY A 80 4.13 -10.44 21.37
C GLY A 80 3.79 -8.97 21.60
N ARG A 81 2.51 -8.62 21.44
CA ARG A 81 1.92 -7.39 22.02
C ARG A 81 1.96 -7.47 23.55
N GLY A 82 3.12 -7.73 24.13
CA GLY A 82 3.35 -7.80 25.57
C GLY A 82 3.23 -6.43 26.26
N ALA A 83 3.09 -5.35 25.47
CA ALA A 83 2.77 -4.01 25.93
C ALA A 83 1.26 -3.70 25.94
N GLU A 84 0.39 -4.66 25.59
CA GLU A 84 -1.08 -4.53 25.70
C GLU A 84 -1.64 -5.32 26.91
N LYS A 85 -0.85 -5.52 27.97
CA LYS A 85 -1.32 -6.06 29.25
C LYS A 85 -1.15 -5.04 30.37
#